data_AF-A0ABD7HK30-F1
#
_entry.id   AF-A0ABD7HK30-F1
#
_cell.length_a   1.000
_cell.length_b   1.000
_cell.length_c   1.000
_cell.angle_alpha   90.00
_cell.angle_beta   90.00
_cell.angle_gamma   90.00
#
_symmetry.space_group_name_H-M   'P 1'
#
loop_
_entity.id
_entity.type
_entity.pdbx_description
1 polymer ?
#
loop_
_entity_poly.entity_id
_entity_poly.type
_entity_poly.pdbx_seq_one_letter_code
_entity_poly.pdbx_strand_id
1 'polypeptide(L)'
;MSVHAVMDGWRIWYTRPAEATLTLYSPIYGTDLQRVRPSNCLTTEKLMHAACSLRAHQPPAPGCACGIYAVTNVVDAIYRLRAMATNIRRADTYNCWFPLNPDRGMVPVLAQVKLRQAVEHDDKGTWSILSQVKQQIKVSTPVIRAATAEITRMYITDDLIGPEAADNLAQRLTVSFDVRTDQGLPPCTAQEWDSRPEWMRAEPWRTQNAVDSTLGTLISAPGSVTSC
;
A
#
# COMPACT_ATOMS: atom_id res chain seq x y z
N MET A 1 21.35 -10.47 -7.39
CA MET A 1 19.89 -10.37 -7.20
C MET A 1 19.26 -11.55 -7.92
N SER A 2 18.50 -12.38 -7.23
CA SER A 2 17.76 -13.46 -7.89
C SER A 2 16.55 -12.86 -8.61
N VAL A 3 16.29 -13.31 -9.84
CA VAL A 3 15.10 -12.90 -10.60
C VAL A 3 14.07 -14.01 -10.48
N HIS A 4 12.91 -13.68 -9.94
CA HIS A 4 11.77 -14.56 -9.84
C HIS A 4 10.92 -14.43 -11.11
N ALA A 5 10.67 -15.55 -11.79
CA ALA A 5 9.82 -15.57 -12.98
C ALA A 5 8.40 -15.07 -12.65
N VAL A 6 7.84 -15.56 -11.54
CA VAL A 6 6.53 -15.18 -11.01
C VAL A 6 6.59 -15.20 -9.48
N MET A 7 5.95 -14.24 -8.83
CA MET A 7 5.73 -14.24 -7.38
C MET A 7 4.46 -13.46 -7.01
N ASP A 8 3.87 -13.77 -5.86
CA ASP A 8 2.78 -12.97 -5.31
C ASP A 8 3.32 -11.82 -4.47
N GLY A 9 2.53 -10.76 -4.34
CA GLY A 9 2.84 -9.64 -3.47
C GLY A 9 1.61 -8.79 -3.18
N TRP A 10 1.84 -7.72 -2.43
CA TRP A 10 0.80 -6.78 -2.03
C TRP A 10 1.20 -5.36 -2.41
N ARG A 11 0.27 -4.59 -2.96
CA ARG A 11 0.54 -3.23 -3.38
C ARG A 11 -0.60 -2.32 -2.96
N ILE A 12 -0.25 -1.10 -2.58
CA ILE A 12 -1.23 -0.08 -2.23
C ILE A 12 -1.26 0.92 -3.39
N TRP A 13 -2.46 1.31 -3.79
CA TRP A 13 -2.73 2.45 -4.66
C TRP A 13 -3.62 3.45 -3.93
N TYR A 14 -3.82 4.60 -4.54
CA TYR A 14 -4.90 5.52 -4.20
C TYR A 14 -5.92 5.55 -5.33
N THR A 15 -7.16 5.85 -4.99
CA THR A 15 -8.20 6.19 -5.96
C THR A 15 -9.05 7.32 -5.43
N ARG A 16 -9.83 7.97 -6.29
CA ARG A 16 -10.80 8.99 -5.88
C ARG A 16 -12.20 8.42 -6.09
N PRO A 17 -13.02 8.28 -5.03
CA PRO A 17 -14.36 7.74 -5.17
C PRO A 17 -15.25 8.55 -6.12
N ALA A 18 -15.03 9.87 -6.23
CA ALA A 18 -15.84 10.75 -7.07
C ALA A 18 -15.49 10.71 -8.57
N GLU A 19 -14.39 10.06 -8.98
CA GLU A 19 -14.00 10.01 -10.39
C GLU A 19 -14.99 9.17 -11.21
N ALA A 20 -15.40 9.65 -12.39
CA ALA A 20 -16.29 8.89 -13.28
C ALA A 20 -15.62 7.60 -13.78
N THR A 21 -14.36 7.71 -14.20
CA THR A 21 -13.49 6.56 -14.54
C THR A 21 -12.52 6.35 -13.39
N LEU A 22 -12.65 5.22 -12.69
CA LEU A 22 -11.80 4.93 -11.55
C LEU A 22 -10.36 4.68 -12.00
N THR A 23 -9.45 5.49 -11.47
CA THR A 23 -8.02 5.38 -11.70
C THR A 23 -7.32 4.96 -10.42
N LEU A 24 -6.36 4.04 -10.54
CA LEU A 24 -5.47 3.65 -9.45
C LEU A 24 -4.14 4.41 -9.58
N TYR A 25 -3.86 5.28 -8.64
CA TYR A 25 -2.66 6.10 -8.55
C TYR A 25 -1.62 5.41 -7.68
N SER A 26 -0.38 5.34 -8.15
CA SER A 26 0.74 4.82 -7.37
C SER A 26 1.05 5.77 -6.20
N PRO A 27 1.31 5.24 -4.99
CA PRO A 27 1.76 6.06 -3.88
C PRO A 27 3.12 6.67 -4.23
N ILE A 28 3.25 7.98 -3.99
CA ILE A 28 4.48 8.72 -4.19
C ILE A 28 5.15 8.85 -2.81
N TYR A 29 6.31 8.20 -2.66
CA TYR A 29 7.03 8.07 -1.39
C TYR A 29 8.27 8.98 -1.31
N GLY A 30 8.34 9.88 -0.32
CA GLY A 30 9.58 10.57 0.06
C GLY A 30 9.86 11.86 -0.69
N THR A 31 10.57 12.79 -0.05
CA THR A 31 10.70 14.21 -0.46
C THR A 31 11.53 14.47 -1.73
N ASP A 32 12.26 13.48 -2.25
CA ASP A 32 13.18 13.64 -3.40
C ASP A 32 12.52 13.37 -4.77
N LEU A 33 11.21 13.08 -4.79
CA LEU A 33 10.48 12.61 -5.97
C LEU A 33 9.93 13.69 -6.90
N GLN A 34 10.31 14.97 -6.75
CA GLN A 34 10.06 15.94 -7.83
C GLN A 34 10.79 15.57 -9.13
N ARG A 35 11.79 14.68 -9.09
CA ARG A 35 12.61 14.32 -10.25
C ARG A 35 12.17 13.06 -11.00
N VAL A 36 11.28 12.23 -10.46
CA VAL A 36 10.88 10.97 -11.08
C VAL A 36 9.41 10.68 -10.82
N ARG A 37 8.51 11.18 -11.67
CA ARG A 37 7.19 10.56 -11.83
C ARG A 37 7.31 9.59 -13.01
N PRO A 38 7.46 8.28 -12.79
CA PRO A 38 7.27 7.32 -13.87
C PRO A 38 5.90 7.55 -14.54
N SER A 39 5.82 7.44 -15.86
CA SER A 39 4.56 7.49 -16.61
C SER A 39 3.53 6.43 -16.15
N ASN A 40 4.02 5.41 -15.44
CA ASN A 40 3.29 4.31 -14.80
C ASN A 40 2.85 4.64 -13.36
N CYS A 41 2.72 5.93 -13.02
CA CYS A 41 2.17 6.39 -11.75
C CYS A 41 0.65 6.24 -11.65
N LEU A 42 -0.04 5.83 -12.70
CA LEU A 42 -1.48 5.59 -12.69
C LEU A 42 -1.86 4.43 -13.62
N THR A 43 -3.00 3.79 -13.37
CA THR A 43 -3.57 2.75 -14.24
C THR A 43 -5.10 2.74 -14.15
N THR A 44 -5.75 2.42 -15.27
CA THR A 44 -7.18 2.06 -15.35
C THR A 44 -7.36 0.58 -15.68
N GLU A 45 -6.27 -0.18 -15.73
CA GLU A 45 -6.24 -1.58 -16.12
C GLU A 45 -5.69 -2.47 -14.98
N LYS A 46 -6.15 -3.72 -14.93
CA LYS A 46 -5.66 -4.72 -13.97
C LYS A 46 -4.23 -5.19 -14.25
N LEU A 47 -3.77 -5.14 -15.50
CA LEU A 47 -2.40 -5.48 -15.87
C LEU A 47 -1.58 -4.20 -16.05
N MET A 48 -0.42 -4.14 -15.41
CA MET A 48 0.49 -3.00 -15.48
C MET A 48 1.85 -3.43 -15.98
N HIS A 49 2.47 -2.54 -16.76
CA HIS A 49 3.84 -2.67 -17.22
C HIS A 49 4.69 -1.53 -16.64
N ALA A 50 5.84 -1.90 -16.10
CA ALA A 50 6.82 -0.93 -15.65
C ALA A 50 7.56 -0.34 -16.86
N ALA A 51 7.68 0.99 -16.87
CA ALA A 51 8.65 1.70 -17.67
C ALA A 51 9.59 2.51 -16.77
N CYS A 52 10.80 2.76 -17.25
CA CYS A 52 11.74 3.68 -16.62
C CYS A 52 11.72 5.02 -17.38
N SER A 53 11.40 6.10 -16.67
CA SER A 53 11.41 7.45 -17.24
C SER A 53 12.81 8.09 -17.29
N LEU A 54 13.79 7.52 -16.59
CA LEU A 54 15.13 8.11 -16.47
C LEU A 54 16.13 7.57 -17.49
N ARG A 55 15.99 6.31 -17.90
CA ARG A 55 16.98 5.60 -18.70
C ARG A 55 16.27 4.56 -19.57
N ALA A 56 16.80 4.32 -20.77
CA ALA A 56 16.36 3.25 -21.64
C ALA A 56 16.92 1.90 -21.15
N HIS A 57 16.14 1.19 -20.34
CA HIS A 57 16.42 -0.19 -19.93
C HIS A 57 15.12 -0.93 -19.61
N GLN A 58 15.17 -2.26 -19.54
CA GLN A 58 14.05 -3.06 -19.07
C GLN A 58 13.94 -3.00 -17.54
N PRO A 59 12.79 -2.60 -16.97
CA PRO A 59 12.57 -2.70 -15.53
C PRO A 59 12.25 -4.14 -15.11
N PRO A 60 12.62 -4.57 -13.89
CA PRO A 60 13.48 -3.87 -12.95
C PRO A 60 14.95 -3.97 -13.38
N ALA A 61 15.69 -2.87 -13.31
CA ALA A 61 17.11 -2.83 -13.64
C ALA A 61 17.98 -2.71 -12.36
N PRO A 62 19.15 -3.36 -12.30
CA PRO A 62 20.06 -3.22 -11.17
C PRO A 62 20.42 -1.76 -10.89
N GLY A 63 20.35 -1.35 -9.63
CA GLY A 63 20.67 0.03 -9.21
C GLY A 63 19.68 1.09 -9.68
N CYS A 64 18.49 0.70 -10.16
CA CYS A 64 17.42 1.61 -10.53
C CYS A 64 16.14 1.28 -9.75
N ALA A 65 15.49 2.31 -9.18
CA ALA A 65 14.20 2.16 -8.49
C ALA A 65 13.00 1.96 -9.45
N CYS A 66 13.26 1.74 -10.74
CA CYS A 66 12.23 1.38 -11.72
C CYS A 66 11.59 0.02 -11.37
N GLY A 67 10.39 -0.21 -11.89
CA GLY A 67 9.62 -1.41 -11.60
C GLY A 67 8.42 -1.11 -10.71
N ILE A 68 7.40 -1.95 -10.86
CA ILE A 68 6.21 -1.90 -10.03
C ILE A 68 6.60 -2.43 -8.65
N TYR A 69 6.52 -1.56 -7.64
CA TYR A 69 6.78 -1.94 -6.25
C TYR A 69 5.64 -2.82 -5.70
N ALA A 70 5.96 -3.79 -4.86
CA ALA A 70 5.04 -4.49 -3.98
C ALA A 70 5.75 -4.83 -2.67
N VAL A 71 5.01 -5.21 -1.64
CA VAL A 71 5.55 -5.79 -0.40
C VAL A 71 5.29 -7.28 -0.36
N THR A 72 6.14 -8.01 0.36
CA THR A 72 6.19 -9.48 0.35
C THR A 72 5.08 -10.13 1.18
N ASN A 73 4.59 -9.47 2.23
CA ASN A 73 3.60 -10.05 3.13
C ASN A 73 2.38 -9.13 3.34
N VAL A 74 1.27 -9.76 3.75
CA VAL A 74 -0.01 -9.07 3.96
C VAL A 74 0.05 -8.11 5.16
N VAL A 75 0.84 -8.43 6.18
CA VAL A 75 0.92 -7.65 7.43
C VAL A 75 1.58 -6.29 7.22
N ASP A 76 2.69 -6.24 6.49
CA ASP A 76 3.34 -4.99 6.07
C ASP A 76 2.37 -4.17 5.22
N ALA A 77 1.63 -4.84 4.32
CA ALA A 77 0.65 -4.17 3.48
C ALA A 77 -0.51 -3.55 4.29
N ILE A 78 -1.09 -4.29 5.25
CA ILE A 78 -2.13 -3.78 6.16
C ILE A 78 -1.59 -2.63 7.00
N TYR A 79 -0.38 -2.76 7.53
CA TYR A 79 0.24 -1.72 8.34
C TYR A 79 0.44 -0.43 7.54
N ARG A 80 1.03 -0.51 6.35
CA ARG A 80 1.20 0.65 5.46
C ARG A 80 -0.15 1.25 5.05
N LEU A 81 -1.15 0.43 4.77
CA LEU A 81 -2.51 0.89 4.45
C LEU A 81 -3.09 1.76 5.57
N ARG A 82 -3.03 1.27 6.82
CA ARG A 82 -3.54 1.99 7.99
C ARG A 82 -2.73 3.24 8.30
N ALA A 83 -1.40 3.17 8.14
CA ALA A 83 -0.51 4.32 8.30
C ALA A 83 -0.86 5.43 7.31
N MET A 84 -1.11 5.07 6.04
CA MET A 84 -1.55 6.01 5.00
C MET A 84 -2.94 6.57 5.26
N ALA A 85 -3.90 5.73 5.64
CA ALA A 85 -5.26 6.19 5.97
C ALA A 85 -5.24 7.17 7.15
N THR A 86 -4.42 6.90 8.16
CA THR A 86 -4.23 7.80 9.31
C THR A 86 -3.67 9.15 8.85
N ASN A 87 -2.63 9.17 8.02
CA ASN A 87 -2.07 10.40 7.47
C ASN A 87 -3.10 11.23 6.68
N ILE A 88 -3.97 10.56 5.91
CA ILE A 88 -5.02 11.24 5.15
C ILE A 88 -6.07 11.85 6.09
N ARG A 89 -6.47 11.09 7.13
CA ARG A 89 -7.46 11.54 8.13
C ARG A 89 -6.95 12.71 8.97
N ARG A 90 -5.66 12.71 9.29
CA ARG A 90 -5.01 13.64 10.22
C ARG A 90 -3.94 14.43 9.48
N ALA A 91 -4.31 15.60 8.96
CA ALA A 91 -3.42 16.51 8.24
C ALA A 91 -2.23 17.04 9.07
N ASP A 92 -2.23 16.78 10.38
CA ASP A 92 -1.19 17.10 11.35
C ASP A 92 -0.25 15.92 11.65
N THR A 93 -0.59 14.69 11.21
CA THR A 93 0.26 13.51 11.37
C THR A 93 1.01 13.19 10.07
N TYR A 94 2.33 13.15 10.16
CA TYR A 94 3.22 12.82 9.05
C TYR A 94 4.08 11.63 9.48
N ASN A 95 3.65 10.41 9.18
CA ASN A 95 4.54 9.24 9.28
C ASN A 95 5.31 9.04 7.96
N CYS A 96 6.30 8.13 7.96
CA CYS A 96 7.15 7.82 6.81
C CYS A 96 6.41 7.20 5.60
N TRP A 97 5.09 7.03 5.66
CA TRP A 97 4.24 6.57 4.55
C TRP A 97 3.27 7.65 4.09
N PHE A 98 3.68 8.92 4.20
CA PHE A 98 2.91 10.05 3.72
C PHE A 98 2.89 10.05 2.18
N PRO A 99 1.71 9.96 1.52
CA PRO A 99 1.63 10.29 0.12
C PRO A 99 2.00 11.77 -0.03
N LEU A 100 2.96 12.12 -0.88
CA LEU A 100 3.36 13.54 -1.03
C LEU A 100 2.24 14.49 -1.52
N ASN A 101 1.09 13.95 -1.95
CA ASN A 101 -0.12 14.68 -2.31
C ASN A 101 -1.34 13.75 -2.18
N PRO A 102 -1.91 13.51 -0.99
CA PRO A 102 -3.27 13.04 -0.96
C PRO A 102 -4.13 14.26 -1.29
N ASP A 103 -4.54 14.41 -2.55
CA ASP A 103 -5.61 15.36 -2.83
C ASP A 103 -6.81 15.01 -1.93
N ARG A 104 -7.49 16.03 -1.39
CA ARG A 104 -8.68 15.83 -0.57
C ARG A 104 -9.64 14.90 -1.32
N GLY A 105 -9.99 13.77 -0.71
CA GLY A 105 -10.89 12.77 -1.28
C GLY A 105 -10.22 11.55 -1.92
N MET A 106 -8.88 11.42 -1.87
CA MET A 106 -8.24 10.13 -2.18
C MET A 106 -8.42 9.13 -1.04
N VAL A 107 -8.64 7.86 -1.40
CA VAL A 107 -8.66 6.73 -0.47
C VAL A 107 -7.66 5.67 -0.93
N PRO A 108 -6.96 5.00 0.00
CA PRO A 108 -6.05 3.94 -0.37
C PRO A 108 -6.82 2.65 -0.70
N VAL A 109 -6.29 1.89 -1.66
CA VAL A 109 -6.77 0.59 -2.09
C VAL A 109 -5.62 -0.39 -1.93
N LEU A 110 -5.80 -1.42 -1.12
CA LEU A 110 -4.84 -2.51 -1.00
C LEU A 110 -5.19 -3.59 -2.02
N ALA A 111 -4.23 -4.05 -2.81
CA ALA A 111 -4.46 -5.17 -3.72
C ALA A 111 -3.40 -6.25 -3.59
N GLN A 112 -3.87 -7.48 -3.78
CA GLN A 112 -3.03 -8.62 -4.07
C GLN A 112 -2.63 -8.58 -5.54
N VAL A 113 -1.36 -8.84 -5.82
CA VAL A 113 -0.79 -8.80 -7.17
C VAL A 113 0.01 -10.04 -7.49
N LYS A 114 -0.08 -10.45 -8.74
CA LYS A 114 0.83 -11.42 -9.35
C LYS A 114 1.90 -10.67 -10.13
N LEU A 115 3.14 -10.82 -9.69
CA LEU A 115 4.31 -10.11 -10.22
C LEU A 115 5.06 -11.03 -11.17
N ARG A 116 5.60 -10.48 -12.26
CA ARG A 116 6.49 -11.23 -13.18
C ARG A 116 7.80 -10.50 -13.40
N GLN A 117 8.87 -11.28 -13.59
CA GLN A 117 10.24 -10.78 -13.65
C GLN A 117 10.54 -9.87 -12.45
N ALA A 118 10.37 -10.45 -11.27
CA ALA A 118 10.41 -9.75 -10.01
C ALA A 118 11.76 -9.94 -9.31
N VAL A 119 12.22 -8.91 -8.62
CA VAL A 119 13.44 -8.92 -7.83
C VAL A 119 13.17 -8.33 -6.46
N GLU A 120 13.80 -8.88 -5.43
CA GLU A 120 13.86 -8.24 -4.13
C GLU A 120 14.68 -6.94 -4.22
N HIS A 121 14.24 -5.92 -3.52
CA HIS A 121 14.84 -4.59 -3.54
C HIS A 121 14.67 -3.92 -2.17
N ASP A 122 15.66 -3.13 -1.75
CA ASP A 122 15.54 -2.30 -0.57
C ASP A 122 15.26 -0.86 -0.98
N ASP A 123 14.03 -0.42 -0.77
CA ASP A 123 13.69 0.99 -0.94
C ASP A 123 14.28 1.79 0.22
N LYS A 124 15.33 2.55 -0.08
CA LYS A 124 15.99 3.45 0.87
C LYS A 124 15.43 4.86 0.68
N GLY A 125 14.78 5.37 1.70
CA GLY A 125 14.23 6.72 1.72
C GLY A 125 14.76 7.53 2.90
N THR A 126 14.99 8.82 2.69
CA THR A 126 15.09 9.78 3.80
C THR A 126 13.74 10.47 3.93
N TRP A 127 13.14 10.37 5.10
CA TRP A 127 11.81 10.88 5.40
C TRP A 127 11.91 12.00 6.43
N SER A 128 11.24 13.12 6.19
CA SER A 128 11.08 14.17 7.20
C SER A 128 9.80 13.90 7.99
N ILE A 129 9.92 13.67 9.29
CA ILE A 129 8.75 13.62 10.17
C ILE A 129 8.37 15.05 10.51
N LEU A 130 7.20 15.48 10.06
CA LEU A 130 6.65 16.81 10.33
C LEU A 130 7.44 17.92 9.60
N SER A 131 6.74 18.78 8.87
CA SER A 131 7.34 19.98 8.27
C SER A 131 7.98 20.92 9.32
N GLN A 132 7.63 20.74 10.60
CA GLN A 132 8.08 21.57 11.72
C GLN A 132 9.27 20.98 12.49
N VAL A 133 9.51 19.67 12.41
CA VAL A 133 10.64 19.01 13.09
C VAL A 133 11.58 18.54 12.00
N LYS A 134 12.77 19.15 11.87
CA LYS A 134 13.79 18.78 10.87
C LYS A 134 14.44 17.41 11.17
N GLN A 135 13.68 16.44 11.67
CA GLN A 135 14.18 15.11 11.95
C GLN A 135 14.03 14.24 10.70
N GLN A 136 15.17 13.93 10.11
CA GLN A 136 15.27 13.01 8.99
C GLN A 136 15.44 11.59 9.51
N ILE A 137 14.50 10.70 9.18
CA ILE A 137 14.66 9.26 9.40
C ILE A 137 15.03 8.61 8.09
N LYS A 138 16.13 7.84 8.12
CA LYS A 138 16.50 6.95 7.03
C LYS A 138 15.78 5.63 7.25
N VAL A 139 14.82 5.33 6.39
CA VAL A 139 14.09 4.05 6.41
C VAL A 139 14.57 3.23 5.22
N SER A 140 14.91 1.97 5.48
CA SER A 140 15.13 0.96 4.44
C SER A 140 14.02 -0.06 4.57
N THR A 141 13.16 -0.17 3.56
CA THR A 141 12.11 -1.18 3.57
C THR A 141 12.30 -2.22 2.48
N PRO A 142 12.24 -3.51 2.83
CA PRO A 142 12.26 -4.57 1.84
C PRO A 142 10.98 -4.47 0.99
N VAL A 143 11.16 -4.48 -0.32
CA VAL A 143 10.10 -4.47 -1.32
C VAL A 143 10.46 -5.42 -2.45
N ILE A 144 9.49 -5.69 -3.31
CA ILE A 144 9.68 -6.36 -4.59
C ILE A 144 9.57 -5.29 -5.68
N ARG A 145 10.44 -5.36 -6.69
CA ARG A 145 10.30 -4.60 -7.94
C ARG A 145 10.05 -5.58 -9.08
N ALA A 146 9.02 -5.34 -9.88
CA ALA A 146 8.65 -6.22 -10.98
C ALA A 146 8.50 -5.49 -12.31
N ALA A 147 8.71 -6.20 -13.41
CA ALA A 147 8.48 -5.69 -14.77
C ALA A 147 6.98 -5.52 -15.04
N THR A 148 6.18 -6.47 -14.55
CA THR A 148 4.72 -6.45 -14.69
C THR A 148 4.04 -6.83 -13.39
N ALA A 149 2.85 -6.29 -13.16
CA ALA A 149 1.97 -6.70 -12.08
C ALA A 149 0.54 -6.86 -12.60
N GLU A 150 -0.12 -7.93 -12.19
CA GLU A 150 -1.52 -8.18 -12.46
C GLU A 150 -2.29 -8.14 -11.14
N ILE A 151 -3.32 -7.30 -11.03
CA ILE A 151 -4.17 -7.23 -9.86
C ILE A 151 -5.07 -8.47 -9.83
N THR A 152 -5.00 -9.24 -8.75
CA THR A 152 -5.80 -10.47 -8.59
C THR A 152 -6.97 -10.29 -7.63
N ARG A 153 -6.84 -9.36 -6.67
CA ARG A 153 -7.90 -9.01 -5.71
C ARG A 153 -7.64 -7.65 -5.09
N MET A 154 -8.70 -6.90 -4.79
CA MET A 154 -8.62 -5.59 -4.15
C MET A 154 -9.38 -5.55 -2.81
N TYR A 155 -8.98 -4.62 -1.95
CA TYR A 155 -9.53 -4.39 -0.62
C TYR A 155 -9.60 -2.89 -0.35
N ILE A 156 -10.75 -2.44 0.17
CA ILE A 156 -10.96 -1.06 0.62
C ILE A 156 -11.55 -1.06 2.02
N THR A 157 -11.03 -0.20 2.89
CA THR A 157 -11.61 0.04 4.21
C THR A 157 -12.58 1.20 4.20
N ASP A 158 -13.54 1.16 5.12
CA ASP A 158 -14.53 2.22 5.37
C ASP A 158 -13.99 3.38 6.22
N ASP A 159 -12.77 3.23 6.74
CA ASP A 159 -12.07 4.17 7.62
C ASP A 159 -12.13 5.64 7.19
N LEU A 160 -12.14 5.94 5.89
CA LEU A 160 -12.07 7.30 5.36
C LEU A 160 -13.38 7.81 4.78
N ILE A 161 -14.27 6.91 4.35
CA ILE A 161 -15.44 7.26 3.53
C ILE A 161 -16.76 6.70 4.08
N GLY A 162 -16.71 5.91 5.15
CA GLY A 162 -17.87 5.24 5.73
C GLY A 162 -18.28 3.99 4.95
N PRO A 163 -19.12 3.13 5.55
CA PRO A 163 -19.41 1.80 5.04
C PRO A 163 -20.11 1.83 3.68
N GLU A 164 -21.17 2.63 3.53
CA GLU A 164 -21.95 2.72 2.29
C GLU A 164 -21.10 3.21 1.10
N ALA A 165 -20.27 4.23 1.31
CA ALA A 165 -19.41 4.73 0.24
C ALA A 165 -18.29 3.73 -0.11
N ALA A 166 -17.77 3.01 0.88
CA ALA A 166 -16.79 1.95 0.66
C ALA A 166 -17.38 0.78 -0.15
N ASP A 167 -18.61 0.36 0.17
CA ASP A 167 -19.31 -0.68 -0.60
C ASP A 167 -19.57 -0.25 -2.05
N ASN A 168 -20.09 0.96 -2.23
CA ASN A 168 -20.30 1.53 -3.56
C ASN A 168 -18.99 1.62 -4.36
N LEU A 169 -17.90 2.03 -3.72
CA LEU A 169 -16.58 2.08 -4.36
C LEU A 169 -16.05 0.68 -4.69
N ALA A 170 -16.21 -0.30 -3.81
CA ALA A 170 -15.79 -1.67 -4.04
C ALA A 170 -16.51 -2.31 -5.24
N GLN A 171 -17.82 -2.08 -5.38
CA GLN A 171 -18.59 -2.53 -6.54
C GLN A 171 -18.08 -1.87 -7.83
N ARG A 172 -17.86 -0.56 -7.80
CA ARG A 172 -17.37 0.17 -8.99
C ARG A 172 -15.95 -0.24 -9.39
N LEU A 173 -15.06 -0.48 -8.43
CA LEU A 173 -13.73 -1.02 -8.69
C LEU A 173 -13.80 -2.43 -9.29
N THR A 174 -14.71 -3.26 -8.77
CA THR A 174 -14.93 -4.61 -9.29
C THR A 174 -15.33 -4.58 -10.76
N VAL A 175 -16.25 -3.70 -11.14
CA VAL A 175 -16.66 -3.52 -12.53
C VAL A 175 -15.55 -2.89 -13.38
N SER A 176 -14.87 -1.86 -12.88
CA SER A 176 -13.89 -1.10 -13.67
C SER A 176 -12.63 -1.91 -13.99
N PHE A 177 -12.19 -2.76 -13.06
CA PHE A 177 -10.96 -3.54 -13.21
C PHE A 177 -11.19 -5.00 -13.54
N ASP A 178 -12.44 -5.49 -13.51
CA ASP A 178 -12.76 -6.92 -13.65
C ASP A 178 -11.98 -7.77 -12.62
N VAL A 179 -11.99 -7.31 -11.37
CA VAL A 179 -11.28 -7.92 -10.24
C VAL A 179 -12.13 -7.79 -8.99
N ARG A 180 -12.34 -8.90 -8.28
CA ARG A 180 -13.08 -8.89 -7.01
C ARG A 180 -12.47 -7.88 -6.04
N THR A 181 -13.30 -6.95 -5.56
CA THR A 181 -12.96 -5.99 -4.51
C THR A 181 -13.83 -6.24 -3.29
N ASP A 182 -13.21 -6.49 -2.14
CA ASP A 182 -13.92 -6.69 -0.88
C ASP A 182 -13.81 -5.45 0.02
N GLN A 183 -14.86 -5.18 0.78
CA GLN A 183 -14.81 -4.23 1.88
C GLN A 183 -14.09 -4.86 3.08
N GLY A 184 -13.19 -4.11 3.71
CA GLY A 184 -12.41 -4.53 4.87
C GLY A 184 -10.95 -4.81 4.55
N LEU A 185 -10.30 -5.58 5.41
CA LEU A 185 -8.90 -5.96 5.29
C LEU A 185 -8.78 -7.38 4.70
N PRO A 186 -7.67 -7.69 3.99
CA PRO A 186 -7.39 -9.07 3.62
C PRO A 186 -7.27 -9.95 4.86
N PRO A 187 -7.67 -11.23 4.76
CA PRO A 187 -7.50 -12.18 5.85
C PRO A 187 -6.00 -12.33 6.17
N CYS A 188 -5.68 -12.36 7.46
CA CYS A 188 -4.33 -12.55 7.99
C CYS A 188 -4.41 -13.52 9.16
N THR A 189 -3.53 -14.51 9.19
CA THR A 189 -3.38 -15.45 10.30
C THR A 189 -2.62 -14.81 11.46
N ALA A 190 -2.77 -15.36 12.67
CA ALA A 190 -1.98 -14.95 13.82
C ALA A 190 -0.48 -15.16 13.58
N GLN A 191 -0.10 -16.26 12.92
CA GLN A 191 1.29 -16.54 12.58
C GLN A 191 1.89 -15.48 11.64
N GLU A 192 1.17 -15.07 10.60
CA GLU A 192 1.62 -13.99 9.72
C GLU A 192 1.82 -12.70 10.51
N TRP A 193 0.88 -12.37 11.40
CA TRP A 193 0.95 -11.17 12.26
C TRP A 193 2.14 -11.18 13.22
N ASP A 194 2.46 -12.33 13.79
CA ASP A 194 3.59 -12.52 14.69
C ASP A 194 4.93 -12.54 13.94
N SER A 195 4.91 -12.95 12.67
CA SER A 195 6.07 -12.90 11.76
C SER A 195 6.38 -11.50 11.20
N ARG A 196 5.69 -10.46 11.69
CA ARG A 196 5.90 -9.09 11.20
C ARG A 196 7.39 -8.69 11.27
N PRO A 197 7.89 -7.97 10.25
CA PRO A 197 9.29 -7.55 10.18
C PRO A 197 9.78 -6.91 11.47
N GLU A 198 11.04 -7.16 11.83
CA GLU A 198 11.65 -6.61 13.05
C GLU A 198 11.55 -5.08 13.11
N TRP A 199 11.69 -4.39 11.98
CA TRP A 199 11.51 -2.94 11.91
C TRP A 199 10.10 -2.49 12.33
N MET A 200 9.06 -3.29 12.08
CA MET A 200 7.69 -3.02 12.58
C MET A 200 7.55 -3.30 14.08
N ARG A 201 8.42 -4.14 14.67
CA ARG A 201 8.41 -4.46 16.11
C ARG A 201 9.26 -3.49 16.93
N ALA A 202 10.32 -2.95 16.34
CA ALA A 202 11.37 -2.20 17.03
C ALA A 202 11.27 -0.67 16.91
N GLU A 203 10.50 -0.12 15.97
CA GLU A 203 10.52 1.33 15.71
C GLU A 203 9.57 2.20 16.57
N PRO A 204 9.97 3.44 16.91
CA PRO A 204 9.41 4.25 17.99
C PRO A 204 8.18 5.09 17.61
N TRP A 205 7.40 4.68 16.62
CA TRP A 205 6.16 5.37 16.24
C TRP A 205 5.07 5.07 17.27
N ARG A 206 5.11 5.80 18.38
CA ARG A 206 4.01 5.99 19.33
C ARG A 206 2.82 6.69 18.65
N THR A 207 2.22 6.03 17.67
CA THR A 207 0.78 6.06 17.38
C THR A 207 0.19 4.66 17.50
N GLN A 208 0.86 3.82 18.30
CA GLN A 208 0.34 2.56 18.80
C GLN A 208 -1.06 2.73 19.46
N ASN A 209 -1.37 3.91 20.01
CA ASN A 209 -2.70 4.19 20.57
C ASN A 209 -3.83 4.38 19.53
N ALA A 210 -3.53 4.57 18.24
CA ALA A 210 -4.55 4.75 17.19
C ALA A 210 -4.72 3.53 16.29
N VAL A 211 -3.68 2.68 16.14
CA VAL A 211 -3.72 1.48 15.30
C VAL A 211 -4.01 0.21 16.11
N ASP A 212 -3.51 0.10 17.36
CA ASP A 212 -3.71 -1.10 18.18
C ASP A 212 -5.09 -1.14 18.85
N SER A 213 -5.69 0.02 19.12
CA SER A 213 -7.06 0.13 19.66
C SER A 213 -8.12 -0.38 18.67
N THR A 214 -7.80 -0.50 17.38
CA THR A 214 -8.66 -1.11 16.34
C THR A 214 -8.32 -2.58 16.03
N LEU A 215 -7.20 -3.12 16.54
CA LEU A 215 -6.78 -4.51 16.29
C LEU A 215 -7.17 -5.47 17.41
N GLY A 216 -7.19 -5.00 18.67
CA GLY A 216 -7.60 -5.82 19.82
C GLY A 216 -9.03 -6.36 19.72
N THR A 217 -9.90 -5.69 18.97
CA THR A 217 -11.32 -6.05 18.82
C THR A 217 -11.56 -7.11 17.73
N LEU A 218 -10.69 -7.22 16.72
CA LEU A 218 -10.89 -8.12 15.57
C LEU A 218 -10.23 -9.50 15.74
N ILE A 219 -9.21 -9.62 16.58
CA ILE A 219 -8.57 -10.92 16.87
C ILE A 219 -9.31 -11.67 18.00
N SER A 220 -10.18 -10.98 18.75
CA SER A 220 -10.84 -11.50 19.97
C SER A 220 -12.30 -11.95 19.79
N ALA A 221 -12.79 -12.14 18.56
CA ALA A 221 -14.16 -12.62 18.34
C ALA A 221 -14.20 -14.11 17.92
N PRO A 222 -14.04 -15.07 18.85
CA PRO A 222 -14.60 -16.40 18.65
C PRO A 222 -16.05 -16.41 19.14
N GLY A 223 -16.95 -16.77 18.22
CA GLY A 223 -18.15 -17.57 18.45
C GLY A 223 -19.01 -17.23 19.68
N SER A 224 -20.17 -16.63 19.39
CA SER A 224 -21.37 -16.83 20.19
C SER A 224 -21.57 -18.32 20.50
N VAL A 225 -21.45 -18.71 21.77
CA VAL A 225 -22.13 -19.88 22.30
C VAL A 225 -23.11 -19.38 23.34
N THR A 226 -24.35 -19.20 22.90
CA THR A 226 -25.52 -19.24 23.78
C THR A 226 -25.69 -20.67 24.30
N SER A 227 -25.67 -20.85 25.62
CA SER A 227 -26.57 -21.80 26.27
C SER A 227 -26.68 -21.52 27.78
N CYS A 228 -27.92 -21.25 28.18
CA CYS A 228 -28.54 -21.33 29.52
C CYS A 228 -27.95 -20.48 30.65
#